data_AF-A0A371YJX2-F1
#
_entry.id   AF-A0A371YJX2-F1
#
_cell.length_a   1.000
_cell.length_b   1.000
_cell.length_c   1.000
_cell.angle_alpha   90.00
_cell.angle_beta   90.00
_cell.angle_gamma   90.00
#
_symmetry.space_group_name_H-M   'P 1'
#
loop_
_entity.id
_entity.type
_entity.pdbx_description
1 polymer ?
#
loop_
_entity_poly.entity_id
_entity_poly.type
_entity_poly.pdbx_seq_one_letter_code
_entity_poly.pdbx_strand_id
1 'polypeptide(L)' 'MINVTPDHPIAHEAYEQVKNMRCNYVHIIAQTYQKSETEQGFFIAGIYPNLTEGGFNRLDWIAEFEELNRD' A
#
# COMPACT_ATOMS: atom_id res chain seq x y z
N MET A 1 11.68 5.80 -0.97
CA MET A 1 10.51 5.00 -0.59
C MET A 1 9.31 5.88 -0.86
N ILE A 2 8.44 5.49 -1.79
CA ILE A 2 7.26 6.28 -2.13
C ILE A 2 6.11 5.72 -1.30
N ASN A 3 5.46 6.59 -0.52
CA ASN A 3 4.27 6.20 0.25
C ASN A 3 3.11 6.02 -0.74
N VAL A 4 2.56 4.80 -0.81
CA VAL A 4 1.37 4.50 -1.61
C VAL A 4 0.15 4.82 -0.76
N THR A 5 -0.73 5.66 -1.28
CA THR A 5 -2.01 6.00 -0.64
C THR A 5 -3.05 4.90 -0.88
N PRO A 6 -4.07 4.76 -0.01
CA PRO A 6 -5.00 3.64 -0.07
C PRO A 6 -5.97 3.66 -1.27
N ASP A 7 -6.11 4.80 -1.95
CA ASP A 7 -6.88 4.99 -3.19
C ASP A 7 -6.14 4.51 -4.45
N HIS A 8 -4.88 4.08 -4.32
CA HIS A 8 -4.13 3.59 -5.46
C HIS A 8 -4.73 2.27 -5.99
N PRO A 9 -4.91 2.07 -7.31
CA PRO A 9 -5.55 0.86 -7.88
C PRO A 9 -4.96 -0.49 -7.45
N ILE A 10 -3.70 -0.49 -7.00
CA ILE A 10 -2.98 -1.68 -6.53
C ILE A 10 -2.96 -1.82 -5.00
N ALA A 11 -3.44 -0.81 -4.26
CA ALA A 11 -3.59 -0.84 -2.81
C ALA A 11 -4.57 -1.94 -2.37
N HIS A 12 -5.58 -2.25 -3.19
CA HIS A 12 -6.52 -3.34 -2.91
C HIS A 12 -5.85 -4.73 -2.94
N GLU A 13 -5.08 -5.03 -3.99
CA GLU A 13 -4.36 -6.31 -4.11
C GLU A 13 -3.31 -6.45 -3.00
N ALA A 14 -2.65 -5.33 -2.71
CA ALA A 14 -1.76 -5.21 -1.58
C ALA A 14 -2.44 -5.49 -0.23
N TYR A 15 -3.64 -4.96 -0.02
CA TYR A 15 -4.43 -5.17 1.18
C TYR A 15 -4.78 -6.64 1.42
N GLU A 16 -5.23 -7.35 0.39
CA GLU A 16 -5.57 -8.77 0.50
C GLU A 16 -4.35 -9.63 0.91
N GLN A 17 -3.15 -9.27 0.47
CA GLN A 17 -1.92 -9.98 0.88
C GLN A 17 -1.57 -9.78 2.36
N VAL A 18 -1.91 -8.62 2.93
CA VAL A 18 -1.47 -8.20 4.27
C VAL A 18 -2.46 -8.60 5.37
N LYS A 19 -3.75 -8.74 5.01
CA LYS A 19 -4.84 -9.13 5.92
C LYS A 19 -4.49 -10.35 6.80
N ASN A 20 -3.63 -11.24 6.31
CA ASN A 20 -3.25 -12.48 6.99
C ASN A 20 -1.94 -12.41 7.83
N MET A 21 -1.19 -11.32 7.78
CA MET A 21 0.18 -11.26 8.34
C MET A 21 0.29 -10.97 9.85
N ARG A 22 -0.82 -10.66 10.55
CA ARG A 22 -0.87 -10.38 12.01
C ARG A 22 0.19 -9.38 12.53
N CYS A 23 0.61 -8.40 11.72
CA CYS A 23 1.50 -7.32 12.13
C CYS A 23 0.71 -6.03 12.45
N ASN A 24 1.25 -5.21 13.37
CA ASN A 24 0.68 -3.90 13.71
C ASN A 24 1.11 -2.81 12.72
N TYR A 25 2.24 -3.01 12.04
CA TYR A 25 2.82 -2.08 11.06
C TYR A 25 3.16 -2.80 9.77
N VAL A 26 2.98 -2.11 8.65
CA VAL A 26 3.19 -2.64 7.30
C VAL A 26 4.10 -1.69 6.50
N HIS A 27 4.99 -2.27 5.71
CA HIS A 27 5.87 -1.57 4.77
C HIS A 27 5.43 -1.90 3.35
N ILE A 28 4.93 -0.91 2.62
CA ILE A 28 4.55 -1.05 1.22
C ILE A 28 5.70 -0.50 0.37
N ILE A 29 6.29 -1.35 -0.47
CA ILE A 29 7.30 -0.96 -1.45
C ILE A 29 6.60 -0.79 -2.79
N ALA A 30 6.54 0.44 -3.29
CA ALA A 30 6.19 0.70 -4.67
C ALA A 30 7.42 0.93 -5.55
N GLN A 31 7.32 0.46 -6.78
CA GLN A 31 8.24 0.77 -7.86
C GLN A 31 7.52 1.53 -8.96
N THR A 32 8.30 2.35 -9.66
CA THR A 32 7.83 3.12 -10.80
C THR A 32 8.19 2.41 -12.09
N TYR A 33 7.35 2.51 -13.10
CA TYR A 33 7.67 2.10 -14.46
C TYR A 33 7.26 3.20 -15.44
N GLN A 34 7.96 3.28 -16.56
CA GLN A 34 7.63 4.24 -17.62
C GLN A 34 6.39 3.71 -18.37
N LYS A 35 5.24 4.38 -18.24
CA LYS A 35 4.01 3.98 -18.95
C LYS A 35 3.93 4.65 -20.33
N SER A 36 4.42 5.89 -20.43
CA SER A 36 4.64 6.61 -21.68
C SER A 36 5.79 7.60 -21.55
N GLU A 37 6.12 8.36 -22.60
CA GLU A 37 7.16 9.40 -22.54
C GLU A 37 6.86 10.50 -21.50
N THR A 38 5.58 10.67 -21.12
CA THR A 38 5.14 11.72 -20.18
C THR A 38 4.46 11.18 -18.93
N GLU A 39 4.15 9.89 -18.89
CA GLU A 39 3.41 9.27 -17.79
C GLU A 39 4.25 8.19 -17.10
N GLN A 40 4.37 8.32 -15.78
CA GLN A 40 4.98 7.32 -14.92
C GLN A 40 3.87 6.50 -14.25
N GLY A 41 3.92 5.19 -14.44
CA GLY A 41 3.07 4.26 -13.70
C GLY A 41 3.73 3.83 -12.40
N PHE A 42 2.93 3.39 -11.45
CA PHE A 42 3.38 2.86 -10.17
C PHE A 42 2.78 1.48 -9.96
N PHE A 43 3.54 0.56 -9.38
CA PHE A 43 3.04 -0.72 -8.91
C PHE A 43 3.68 -1.08 -7.56
N ILE A 44 2.99 -1.89 -6.77
CA ILE A 44 3.52 -2.40 -5.50
C ILE A 44 4.42 -3.59 -5.81
N ALA A 45 5.69 -3.45 -5.48
CA ALA A 45 6.72 -4.47 -5.64
C ALA A 45 6.81 -5.42 -4.43
N GLY A 46 6.26 -5.04 -3.27
CA GLY A 46 6.18 -5.94 -2.13
C GLY A 46 5.62 -5.28 -0.88
N ILE A 47 5.13 -6.11 0.05
CA ILE A 47 4.64 -5.65 1.34
C ILE A 47 5.21 -6.53 2.43
N TYR A 48 5.74 -5.89 3.46
CA TYR A 48 6.51 -6.55 4.50
C TYR A 48 6.01 -6.12 5.88
N PRO A 49 5.94 -7.04 6.85
CA PRO A 49 5.79 -6.63 8.24
C PRO A 49 7.02 -5.81 8.64
N ASN A 50 6.80 -4.63 9.25
CA ASN A 50 7.91 -3.80 9.72
C ASN A 50 7.94 -3.69 11.25
N LEU A 51 9.15 -3.56 11.79
CA LEU A 51 9.43 -3.25 13.18
C LEU A 51 9.33 -1.74 13.40
N THR A 52 8.11 -1.21 13.50
CA THR A 52 7.74 0.12 14.06
C THR A 52 8.38 1.40 13.46
N GLU A 53 9.59 1.37 12.91
CA GLU A 53 10.29 2.52 12.35
C GLU A 53 10.12 2.54 10.83
N GLY A 54 9.12 3.30 10.37
CA GLY A 54 8.92 3.64 8.96
C GLY A 54 7.66 3.08 8.32
N GLY A 55 6.89 2.23 9.03
CA GLY A 55 5.68 1.62 8.49
C GLY A 55 4.39 2.34 8.84
N PHE A 56 3.34 2.02 8.10
CA PHE A 56 2.00 2.50 8.37
C PHE A 56 1.31 1.62 9.40
N ASN A 57 0.54 2.22 10.30
CA ASN A 57 -0.30 1.48 11.22
C ASN A 57 -1.37 0.70 10.44
N ARG A 58 -1.52 -0.59 10.74
CA ARG A 58 -2.46 -1.47 10.05
C ARG A 58 -3.92 -1.03 10.19
N LEU A 59 -4.33 -0.60 11.39
CA LEU A 59 -5.73 -0.24 11.66
C LEU A 59 -6.11 1.06 10.94
N ASP A 60 -5.22 2.05 10.98
CA ASP A 60 -5.43 3.32 10.29
C ASP A 60 -5.52 3.10 8.77
N TRP A 61 -4.64 2.25 8.23
CA TRP A 61 -4.68 1.88 6.82
C TRP A 61 -5.97 1.15 6.40
N ILE A 62 -6.46 0.23 7.24
CA ILE A 62 -7.75 -0.45 7.01
C ILE A 62 -8.90 0.55 6.99
N ALA A 63 -8.93 1.46 7.97
CA ALA A 63 -10.01 2.44 8.09
C ALA A 63 -10.08 3.37 6.86
N GLU A 64 -8.94 3.89 6.42
CA GLU A 64 -8.86 4.77 5.24
C GLU A 64 -9.26 4.03 3.95
N PHE A 65 -8.83 2.77 3.80
CA PHE A 65 -9.27 1.92 2.68
C PHE A 65 -10.80 1.70 2.68
N GLU A 66 -11.38 1.35 3.83
CA GLU A 66 -12.83 1.13 3.95
C GLU A 66 -13.64 2.39 3.67
N GLU A 67 -13.12 3.57 4.02
CA GLU A 67 -13.75 4.85 3.74
C GLU A 67 -13.75 5.18 2.25
N LEU A 68 -12.62 4.99 1.56
CA LEU A 68 -12.48 5.24 0.13
C LEU A 68 -13.30 4.28 -0.75
N ASN A 69 -13.64 3.10 -0.23
CA ASN A 69 -14.47 2.10 -0.92
C ASN A 69 -15.93 2.08 -0.42
N ARG A 70 -16.34 3.07 0.37
CA ARG A 70 -17.73 3.21 0.81
C ARG A 70 -18.50 3.93 -0.30
N ASP A 71 -19.45 3.21 -0.91
CA ASP A 71 -20.34 3.68 -2.00
C ASP A 71 -20.95 5.08 -1.75
#